data_AF-I4Z9T8-F1
#
_entry.id   AF-I4Z9T8-F1
#
_cell.length_a   1.000
_cell.length_b   1.000
_cell.length_c   1.000
_cell.angle_alpha   90.00
_cell.angle_beta   90.00
_cell.angle_gamma   90.00
#
_symmetry.space_group_name_H-M   'P 1'
#
loop_
_entity.id
_entity.type
_entity.pdbx_description
1 polymer ?
#
loop_
_entity_poly.entity_id
_entity_poly.type
_entity_poly.pdbx_seq_one_letter_code
_entity_poly.pdbx_strand_id
1 'polypeptide(L)'
;MNEYPKRQQNLVKELYKCHSLYETEKALVLFDVGTSFVVIGNDADKLYLTLGWEITDFSDGDSIYSYMIISPYGAKILQDLRLNVEYYNAGNLPQISAQPIVTIQQILDYLRMVVGQESLTYPIITAPITIEEVGFIREIRITSLIIDTQSVSVRVDNTELIELVKEHEWNFSHTGLTLLDNLSGVVEPQLPYMVNLIQAQPQTLRNQRLHNTVLYKLFLDKKSIVSSDTIVFIQVEDSYLTFDDDAIDVVTFQKEVLLYECSLFGLRGRTVALLSRLQLEILRDTHSLLVVNSSKDIPLYKLGLQESFLNMKFNYELSYSDVVIRKQKSGEYVISASYNSYPLPESPIHNTIGGYFCTLPSCKERSAILSSLAHRTYDTLISSVFDSSE
;
A
#
# COMPACT_ATOMS: atom_id res chain seq x y z
N MET A 1 1.43 -34.65 -3.69
CA MET A 1 1.22 -34.39 -5.13
C MET A 1 -0.06 -33.56 -5.22
N ASN A 2 0.02 -32.32 -5.71
CA ASN A 2 -1.05 -31.34 -5.56
C ASN A 2 -2.26 -31.74 -6.45
N GLU A 3 -3.36 -32.24 -5.87
CA GLU A 3 -4.56 -32.66 -6.62
C GLU A 3 -5.35 -31.47 -7.20
N TYR A 4 -4.97 -30.26 -6.80
CA TYR A 4 -5.70 -29.02 -7.07
C TYR A 4 -5.84 -28.69 -8.57
N PRO A 5 -4.74 -28.67 -9.38
CA PRO A 5 -4.82 -28.31 -10.79
C PRO A 5 -5.67 -29.30 -11.59
N LYS A 6 -5.62 -30.59 -11.22
CA LYS A 6 -6.38 -31.66 -11.89
C LYS A 6 -7.89 -31.51 -11.69
N ARG A 7 -8.33 -31.12 -10.48
CA ARG A 7 -9.76 -30.90 -10.20
C ARG A 7 -10.31 -29.72 -10.99
N GLN A 8 -9.55 -28.63 -11.09
CA GLN A 8 -9.91 -27.44 -11.86
C GLN A 8 -9.99 -27.72 -13.37
N GLN A 9 -9.01 -28.43 -13.92
CA GLN A 9 -9.04 -28.86 -15.33
C GLN A 9 -10.25 -29.76 -15.63
N ASN A 10 -10.59 -30.68 -14.73
CA ASN A 10 -11.77 -31.53 -14.90
C ASN A 10 -13.08 -30.73 -14.89
N LEU A 11 -13.23 -29.76 -13.98
CA LEU A 11 -14.36 -28.84 -13.97
C LEU A 11 -14.50 -28.15 -15.34
N VAL A 12 -13.43 -27.53 -15.84
CA VAL A 12 -13.45 -26.80 -17.11
C VAL A 12 -13.84 -27.73 -18.27
N LYS A 13 -13.29 -28.95 -18.33
CA LYS A 13 -13.68 -29.94 -19.35
C LYS A 13 -15.18 -30.27 -19.32
N GLU A 14 -15.77 -30.42 -18.13
CA GLU A 14 -17.21 -30.67 -18.02
C GLU A 14 -18.03 -29.46 -18.48
N LEU A 15 -17.60 -28.23 -18.17
CA LEU A 15 -18.27 -27.01 -18.65
C LEU A 15 -18.23 -26.89 -20.19
N TYR A 16 -17.12 -27.27 -20.82
CA TYR A 16 -16.99 -27.30 -22.28
C TYR A 16 -17.93 -28.30 -22.96
N LYS A 17 -18.23 -29.44 -22.32
CA LYS A 17 -19.25 -30.37 -22.83
C LYS A 17 -20.64 -29.73 -22.81
N CYS A 18 -20.93 -28.97 -21.76
CA CYS A 18 -22.18 -28.23 -21.63
C CYS A 18 -22.30 -27.07 -22.63
N HIS A 19 -21.19 -26.44 -23.03
CA HIS A 19 -21.17 -25.28 -23.93
C HIS A 19 -21.88 -25.53 -25.27
N SER A 20 -21.78 -26.75 -25.81
CA SER A 20 -22.46 -27.15 -27.05
C SER A 20 -24.00 -27.06 -26.99
N LEU A 21 -24.58 -26.99 -25.79
CA LEU A 21 -26.02 -26.84 -25.58
C LEU A 21 -26.50 -25.37 -25.63
N TYR A 22 -25.57 -24.41 -25.57
CA TYR A 22 -25.85 -23.00 -25.32
C TYR A 22 -25.17 -22.11 -26.36
N GLU A 23 -25.10 -22.54 -27.63
CA GLU A 23 -24.67 -21.72 -28.78
C GLU A 23 -25.65 -20.54 -29.00
N THR A 24 -25.63 -19.58 -28.09
CA THR A 24 -26.32 -18.29 -28.20
C THR A 24 -25.26 -17.27 -28.53
N GLU A 25 -25.06 -17.00 -29.82
CA GLU A 25 -24.06 -16.04 -30.36
C GLU A 25 -24.18 -14.58 -29.83
N LYS A 26 -25.05 -14.29 -28.85
CA LYS A 26 -25.37 -12.94 -28.38
C LYS A 26 -25.19 -12.68 -26.88
N ALA A 27 -25.04 -13.69 -26.04
CA ALA A 27 -24.92 -13.51 -24.59
C ALA A 27 -23.58 -14.04 -24.07
N LEU A 28 -22.98 -13.32 -23.12
CA LEU A 28 -21.83 -13.78 -22.36
C LEU A 28 -22.31 -14.81 -21.33
N VAL A 29 -21.76 -16.02 -21.35
CA VAL A 29 -22.19 -17.12 -20.47
C VAL A 29 -21.31 -17.22 -19.23
N LEU A 30 -21.91 -17.10 -18.04
CA LEU A 30 -21.26 -17.28 -16.75
C LEU A 30 -21.79 -18.55 -16.05
N PHE A 31 -20.92 -19.53 -15.83
CA PHE A 31 -21.24 -20.74 -15.07
C PHE A 31 -21.00 -20.51 -13.57
N ASP A 32 -22.06 -20.48 -12.78
CA ASP A 32 -22.01 -20.33 -11.32
C ASP A 32 -21.51 -21.62 -10.66
N VAL A 33 -20.32 -21.54 -10.05
CA VAL A 33 -19.66 -22.63 -9.31
C VAL A 33 -19.63 -22.36 -7.80
N GLY A 34 -20.54 -21.51 -7.30
CA GLY A 34 -20.77 -21.23 -5.89
C GLY A 34 -20.22 -19.88 -5.44
N THR A 35 -18.91 -19.78 -5.23
CA THR A 35 -18.25 -18.54 -4.75
C THR A 35 -17.77 -17.63 -5.88
N SER A 36 -17.77 -18.14 -7.10
CA SER A 36 -17.27 -17.49 -8.31
C SER A 36 -18.01 -18.03 -9.53
N PHE A 37 -17.79 -17.39 -10.68
CA PHE A 37 -18.27 -17.86 -11.96
C PHE A 37 -17.09 -18.29 -12.84
N VAL A 38 -17.35 -19.20 -13.77
CA VAL A 38 -16.38 -19.59 -14.80
C VAL A 38 -16.94 -19.19 -16.16
N VAL A 39 -16.09 -18.58 -16.97
CA VAL A 39 -16.34 -18.25 -18.37
C VAL A 39 -15.35 -19.05 -19.20
N ILE A 40 -15.78 -19.58 -20.34
CA ILE A 40 -14.99 -20.51 -21.15
C ILE A 40 -14.93 -20.09 -22.62
N GLY A 41 -13.84 -20.45 -23.29
CA GLY A 41 -13.67 -20.29 -24.74
C GLY A 41 -13.86 -18.85 -25.21
N ASN A 42 -14.63 -18.67 -26.28
CA ASN A 42 -14.85 -17.37 -26.93
C ASN A 42 -15.36 -16.27 -25.97
N ASP A 43 -16.13 -16.63 -24.95
CA ASP A 43 -16.61 -15.67 -23.96
C ASP A 43 -15.48 -15.18 -23.04
N ALA A 44 -14.52 -16.05 -22.71
CA ALA A 44 -13.33 -15.66 -21.95
C ALA A 44 -12.44 -14.77 -22.81
N ASP A 45 -12.25 -15.12 -24.08
CA ASP A 45 -11.51 -14.32 -25.07
C ASP A 45 -12.12 -12.93 -25.23
N LYS A 46 -13.45 -12.84 -25.30
CA LYS A 46 -14.17 -11.57 -25.37
C LYS A 46 -13.92 -10.69 -24.15
N LEU A 47 -13.89 -11.27 -22.95
CA LEU A 47 -13.57 -10.53 -21.72
C LEU A 47 -12.12 -10.07 -21.69
N TYR A 48 -11.16 -10.89 -22.12
CA TYR A 48 -9.77 -10.47 -22.27
C TYR A 48 -9.62 -9.32 -23.25
N LEU A 49 -10.26 -9.40 -24.42
CA LEU A 49 -10.19 -8.32 -25.42
C LEU A 49 -10.87 -7.03 -24.96
N THR A 50 -11.85 -7.11 -24.05
CA THR A 50 -12.60 -5.95 -23.56
C THR A 50 -11.97 -5.33 -22.31
N LEU A 51 -11.47 -6.15 -21.39
CA LEU A 51 -11.05 -5.73 -20.03
C LEU A 51 -9.57 -6.05 -19.73
N GLY A 52 -8.92 -6.82 -20.59
CA GLY A 52 -7.52 -7.24 -20.44
C GLY A 52 -7.26 -8.24 -19.30
N TRP A 53 -8.32 -8.78 -18.68
CA TRP A 53 -8.21 -9.77 -17.61
C TRP A 53 -7.58 -11.07 -18.09
N GLU A 54 -6.62 -11.60 -17.34
CA GLU A 54 -5.86 -12.79 -17.72
C GLU A 54 -6.76 -14.02 -17.96
N ILE A 55 -6.46 -14.74 -19.05
CA ILE A 55 -7.07 -16.03 -19.38
C ILE A 55 -6.12 -17.14 -18.95
N THR A 56 -6.67 -18.21 -18.42
CA THR A 56 -5.93 -19.45 -18.19
C THR A 56 -6.29 -20.47 -19.27
N ASP A 57 -5.29 -21.09 -19.87
CA ASP A 57 -5.46 -22.20 -20.80
C ASP A 57 -4.70 -23.46 -20.38
N PHE A 58 -5.15 -24.61 -20.85
CA PHE A 58 -4.40 -25.86 -20.77
C PHE A 58 -4.75 -26.79 -21.94
N SER A 59 -3.82 -27.67 -22.30
CA SER A 59 -4.02 -28.71 -23.31
C SER A 59 -4.34 -30.06 -22.69
N ASP A 60 -5.22 -30.81 -23.34
CA ASP A 60 -5.48 -32.24 -23.06
C ASP A 60 -5.69 -32.97 -24.39
N GLY A 61 -4.69 -33.74 -24.80
CA GLY A 61 -4.62 -34.30 -26.16
C GLY A 61 -4.56 -33.19 -27.21
N ASP A 62 -5.44 -33.27 -28.20
CA ASP A 62 -5.54 -32.29 -29.30
C ASP A 62 -6.50 -31.11 -28.97
N SER A 63 -7.05 -31.07 -27.76
CA SER A 63 -7.98 -30.02 -27.32
C SER A 63 -7.29 -29.00 -26.44
N ILE A 64 -7.59 -27.72 -26.68
CA ILE A 64 -7.17 -26.59 -25.84
C ILE A 64 -8.41 -26.07 -25.12
N TYR A 65 -8.30 -25.90 -23.81
CA TYR A 65 -9.36 -25.39 -22.96
C TYR A 65 -8.94 -24.05 -22.38
N SER A 66 -9.57 -22.97 -22.82
CA SER A 66 -9.39 -21.61 -22.29
C SER A 66 -10.53 -21.24 -21.35
N TYR A 67 -10.23 -20.60 -20.23
CA TYR A 67 -11.23 -20.16 -19.28
C TYR A 67 -10.76 -18.97 -18.45
N MET A 68 -11.72 -18.27 -17.87
CA MET A 68 -11.52 -17.15 -16.95
C MET A 68 -12.41 -17.34 -15.72
N ILE A 69 -11.86 -17.08 -14.55
CA ILE A 69 -12.62 -17.08 -13.30
C ILE A 69 -13.09 -15.67 -13.02
N ILE A 70 -14.39 -15.50 -12.83
CA ILE A 70 -15.02 -14.23 -12.51
C ILE A 70 -15.40 -14.23 -11.03
N SER A 71 -14.73 -13.37 -10.28
CA SER A 71 -15.04 -13.07 -8.88
C SER A 71 -16.39 -12.35 -8.75
N PRO A 72 -16.96 -12.27 -7.54
CA PRO A 72 -18.12 -11.42 -7.28
C PRO A 72 -17.92 -9.95 -7.67
N TYR A 73 -16.67 -9.46 -7.68
CA TYR A 73 -16.34 -8.09 -8.09
C TYR A 73 -16.35 -7.95 -9.62
N GLY A 74 -15.77 -8.93 -10.34
CA GLY A 74 -15.88 -8.99 -11.79
C GLY A 74 -17.33 -9.03 -12.25
N ALA A 75 -18.17 -9.85 -11.60
CA ALA A 75 -19.60 -9.92 -11.91
C ALA A 75 -20.31 -8.56 -11.77
N LYS A 76 -19.96 -7.75 -10.76
CA LYS A 76 -20.50 -6.38 -10.60
C LYS A 76 -20.07 -5.45 -11.74
N ILE A 77 -18.82 -5.56 -12.19
CA ILE A 77 -18.31 -4.77 -13.33
C ILE A 77 -19.08 -5.13 -14.60
N LEU A 78 -19.29 -6.43 -14.87
CA LEU A 78 -20.05 -6.88 -16.03
C LEU A 78 -21.51 -6.36 -16.01
N GLN A 79 -22.12 -6.30 -14.82
CA GLN A 79 -23.44 -5.70 -14.63
C GLN A 79 -23.45 -4.20 -14.91
N ASP A 80 -22.44 -3.46 -14.44
CA ASP A 80 -22.30 -2.01 -14.66
C ASP A 80 -22.11 -1.67 -16.16
N LEU A 81 -21.32 -2.48 -16.86
CA LEU A 81 -21.10 -2.38 -18.32
C LEU A 81 -22.35 -2.75 -19.14
N ARG A 82 -23.42 -3.22 -18.51
CA ARG A 82 -24.68 -3.63 -19.16
C ARG A 82 -24.47 -4.68 -20.26
N LEU A 83 -23.52 -5.58 -20.05
CA LEU A 83 -23.32 -6.70 -20.96
C LEU A 83 -24.52 -7.65 -20.85
N ASN A 84 -24.91 -8.24 -21.98
CA ASN A 84 -25.94 -9.27 -21.99
C ASN A 84 -25.32 -10.55 -21.40
N VAL A 85 -25.60 -10.84 -20.12
CA VAL A 85 -25.03 -11.96 -19.38
C VAL A 85 -26.11 -13.00 -19.06
N GLU A 86 -25.82 -14.26 -19.37
CA GLU A 86 -26.64 -15.41 -18.95
C GLU A 86 -25.91 -16.20 -17.86
N TYR A 87 -26.63 -16.54 -16.80
CA TYR A 87 -26.10 -17.28 -15.67
C TYR A 87 -26.60 -18.73 -15.67
N TYR A 88 -25.69 -19.68 -15.61
CA TYR A 88 -26.01 -21.11 -15.57
C TYR A 88 -25.48 -21.74 -14.29
N ASN A 89 -26.34 -22.42 -13.55
CA ASN A 89 -25.96 -23.07 -12.29
C ASN A 89 -25.19 -24.37 -12.57
N ALA A 90 -23.93 -24.42 -12.13
CA ALA A 90 -23.04 -25.59 -12.23
C ALA A 90 -22.90 -26.34 -10.88
N GLY A 91 -23.83 -26.13 -9.94
CA GLY A 91 -23.75 -26.42 -8.49
C GLY A 91 -23.50 -27.86 -8.02
N ASN A 92 -23.22 -28.80 -8.93
CA ASN A 92 -22.71 -30.14 -8.61
C ASN A 92 -21.21 -30.31 -8.89
N LEU A 93 -20.54 -29.27 -9.40
CA LEU A 93 -19.14 -29.34 -9.80
C LEU A 93 -18.18 -28.81 -8.72
N PRO A 94 -16.91 -29.27 -8.69
CA PRO A 94 -15.95 -28.90 -7.65
C PRO A 94 -15.67 -27.38 -7.62
N GLN A 95 -15.55 -26.81 -6.42
CA GLN A 95 -15.18 -25.39 -6.25
C GLN A 95 -13.71 -25.13 -6.62
N ILE A 96 -13.46 -23.94 -7.16
CA ILE A 96 -12.12 -23.41 -7.39
C ILE A 96 -11.72 -22.59 -6.17
N SER A 97 -10.54 -22.83 -5.59
CA SER A 97 -10.05 -22.11 -4.39
C SER A 97 -8.69 -21.43 -4.59
N ALA A 98 -8.01 -21.66 -5.71
CA ALA A 98 -6.88 -20.82 -6.08
C ALA A 98 -7.43 -19.46 -6.54
N GLN A 99 -6.79 -18.38 -6.10
CA GLN A 99 -7.04 -17.04 -6.62
C GLN A 99 -6.00 -16.74 -7.69
N PRO A 100 -6.34 -16.85 -8.99
CA PRO A 100 -5.44 -16.42 -10.04
C PRO A 100 -5.27 -14.90 -10.01
N ILE A 101 -4.22 -14.40 -10.66
CA ILE A 101 -3.96 -12.97 -10.91
C ILE A 101 -5.20 -12.24 -11.44
N VAL A 102 -6.02 -12.91 -12.26
CA VAL A 102 -7.31 -12.38 -12.73
C VAL A 102 -8.23 -11.86 -11.61
N THR A 103 -8.14 -12.44 -10.41
CA THR A 103 -8.95 -12.05 -9.24
C THR A 103 -8.53 -10.66 -8.74
N ILE A 104 -7.23 -10.42 -8.59
CA ILE A 104 -6.73 -9.10 -8.17
C ILE A 104 -6.97 -8.07 -9.28
N GLN A 105 -6.85 -8.43 -10.55
CA GLN A 105 -7.21 -7.55 -11.67
C GLN A 105 -8.67 -7.07 -11.57
N GLN A 106 -9.60 -7.99 -11.33
CA GLN A 106 -11.03 -7.66 -11.14
C GLN A 106 -11.30 -6.82 -9.90
N ILE A 107 -10.59 -7.06 -8.79
CA ILE A 107 -10.71 -6.25 -7.57
C ILE A 107 -10.23 -4.81 -7.84
N LEU A 108 -9.10 -4.66 -8.53
CA LEU A 108 -8.54 -3.36 -8.89
C LEU A 108 -9.44 -2.61 -9.88
N ASP A 109 -9.98 -3.27 -10.90
CA ASP A 109 -10.95 -2.64 -11.81
C ASP A 109 -12.27 -2.29 -11.10
N TYR A 110 -12.70 -3.10 -10.14
CA TYR A 110 -13.85 -2.75 -9.31
C TYR A 110 -13.59 -1.49 -8.49
N LEU A 111 -12.38 -1.34 -7.95
CA LEU A 111 -11.98 -0.10 -7.28
C LEU A 111 -11.97 1.09 -8.26
N ARG A 112 -11.45 0.95 -9.49
CA ARG A 112 -11.51 2.01 -10.52
C ARG A 112 -12.95 2.44 -10.82
N MET A 113 -13.86 1.47 -10.94
CA MET A 113 -15.30 1.71 -11.14
C MET A 113 -15.89 2.49 -9.96
N VAL A 114 -15.52 2.14 -8.72
CA VAL A 114 -16.04 2.78 -7.50
C VAL A 114 -15.44 4.18 -7.29
N VAL A 115 -14.17 4.41 -7.64
CA VAL A 115 -13.48 5.71 -7.53
C VAL A 115 -14.16 6.77 -8.40
N GLY A 116 -14.66 6.41 -9.57
CA GLY A 116 -15.23 7.39 -10.50
C GLY A 116 -14.19 8.46 -10.86
N GLN A 117 -14.60 9.72 -10.99
CA GLN A 117 -13.72 10.80 -11.50
C GLN A 117 -12.58 11.24 -10.58
N GLU A 118 -12.53 10.74 -9.34
CA GLU A 118 -11.47 11.07 -8.39
C GLU A 118 -10.27 10.13 -8.54
N SER A 119 -9.30 10.24 -7.63
CA SER A 119 -8.24 9.25 -7.48
C SER A 119 -8.11 8.83 -6.03
N LEU A 120 -7.81 7.55 -5.81
CA LEU A 120 -7.46 6.99 -4.52
C LEU A 120 -5.96 6.80 -4.46
N THR A 121 -5.30 7.45 -3.50
CA THR A 121 -3.94 7.09 -3.07
C THR A 121 -4.05 6.35 -1.75
N TYR A 122 -3.79 5.05 -1.77
CA TYR A 122 -3.94 4.16 -0.63
C TYR A 122 -2.56 3.68 -0.14
N PRO A 123 -2.16 3.97 1.11
CA PRO A 123 -0.89 3.49 1.64
C PRO A 123 -0.92 1.98 1.88
N ILE A 124 0.20 1.33 1.58
CA ILE A 124 0.38 -0.10 1.77
C ILE A 124 1.60 -0.34 2.67
N ILE A 125 1.44 -1.26 3.61
CA ILE A 125 2.54 -1.74 4.46
C ILE A 125 2.70 -3.22 4.17
N THR A 126 3.82 -3.59 3.57
CA THR A 126 4.19 -4.98 3.28
C THR A 126 5.63 -5.25 3.67
N ALA A 127 5.96 -6.53 3.79
CA ALA A 127 7.35 -6.95 3.73
C ALA A 127 7.97 -6.55 2.38
N PRO A 128 9.30 -6.39 2.33
CA PRO A 128 10.01 -6.29 1.06
C PRO A 128 9.74 -7.52 0.18
N ILE A 129 9.69 -7.30 -1.13
CA ILE A 129 9.50 -8.33 -2.14
C ILE A 129 10.70 -8.31 -3.10
N THR A 130 11.08 -9.48 -3.57
CA THR A 130 12.17 -9.63 -4.54
C THR A 130 11.61 -9.57 -5.95
N ILE A 131 12.15 -8.66 -6.77
CA ILE A 131 11.92 -8.62 -8.21
C ILE A 131 13.19 -9.09 -8.91
N GLU A 132 13.02 -10.05 -9.81
CA GLU A 132 14.08 -10.54 -10.71
C GLU A 132 13.88 -9.95 -12.10
N GLU A 133 14.84 -9.17 -12.58
CA GLU A 133 14.85 -8.65 -13.95
C GLU A 133 16.08 -9.16 -14.70
N VAL A 134 16.13 -8.92 -16.01
CA VAL A 134 17.25 -9.36 -16.84
C VAL A 134 18.54 -8.66 -16.39
N GLY A 135 19.39 -9.40 -15.68
CA GLY A 135 20.71 -8.95 -15.24
C GLY A 135 20.78 -8.37 -13.83
N PHE A 136 19.69 -8.30 -13.07
CA PHE A 136 19.72 -7.91 -11.66
C PHE A 136 18.56 -8.46 -10.83
N ILE A 137 18.79 -8.59 -9.53
CA ILE A 137 17.77 -8.91 -8.52
C ILE A 137 17.72 -7.73 -7.57
N ARG A 138 16.51 -7.19 -7.31
CA ARG A 138 16.31 -6.09 -6.36
C ARG A 138 15.23 -6.45 -5.34
N GLU A 139 15.46 -6.09 -4.09
CA GLU A 139 14.41 -6.04 -3.08
C GLU A 139 13.76 -4.66 -3.12
N ILE A 140 12.44 -4.63 -3.20
CA ILE A 140 11.64 -3.40 -3.21
C ILE A 140 10.52 -3.53 -2.19
N ARG A 141 9.92 -2.40 -1.79
CA ARG A 141 8.73 -2.41 -0.96
C ARG A 141 7.59 -1.66 -1.63
N ILE A 142 6.42 -2.29 -1.66
CA ILE A 142 5.18 -1.64 -2.07
C ILE A 142 4.77 -0.65 -0.98
N THR A 143 4.69 0.63 -1.32
CA THR A 143 4.42 1.72 -0.35
C THR A 143 3.04 2.33 -0.52
N SER A 144 2.51 2.35 -1.74
CA SER A 144 1.13 2.79 -1.98
C SER A 144 0.58 2.28 -3.31
N LEU A 145 -0.74 2.24 -3.38
CA LEU A 145 -1.52 1.97 -4.59
C LEU A 145 -2.24 3.24 -5.00
N ILE A 146 -2.13 3.61 -6.26
CA ILE A 146 -2.76 4.79 -6.86
C ILE A 146 -3.75 4.28 -7.90
N ILE A 147 -5.02 4.63 -7.72
CA ILE A 147 -6.13 4.18 -8.56
C ILE A 147 -6.89 5.40 -9.04
N ASP A 148 -7.15 5.47 -10.34
CA ASP A 148 -8.10 6.40 -10.95
C ASP A 148 -8.96 5.66 -12.00
N THR A 149 -9.88 6.36 -12.66
CA THR A 149 -10.72 5.72 -13.70
C THR A 149 -9.94 4.98 -14.80
N GLN A 150 -8.75 5.46 -15.16
CA GLN A 150 -7.99 5.00 -16.32
C GLN A 150 -6.78 4.15 -15.94
N SER A 151 -6.25 4.26 -14.73
CA SER A 151 -5.01 3.58 -14.39
C SER A 151 -4.99 3.01 -12.98
N VAL A 152 -4.16 1.98 -12.82
CA VAL A 152 -3.68 1.54 -11.51
C VAL A 152 -2.16 1.52 -11.54
N SER A 153 -1.57 2.20 -10.57
CA SER A 153 -0.12 2.25 -10.40
C SER A 153 0.28 1.90 -8.97
N VAL A 154 1.45 1.30 -8.83
CA VAL A 154 2.06 0.99 -7.54
C VAL A 154 3.25 1.89 -7.33
N ARG A 155 3.34 2.53 -6.17
CA ARG A 155 4.56 3.20 -5.74
C ARG A 155 5.44 2.24 -4.98
N VAL A 156 6.68 2.10 -5.42
CA VAL A 156 7.70 1.27 -4.76
C VAL A 156 8.76 2.18 -4.14
N ASP A 157 9.20 1.81 -2.93
CA ASP A 157 10.22 2.53 -2.15
C ASP A 157 9.98 4.05 -2.04
N ASN A 158 8.70 4.44 -2.01
CA ASN A 158 8.22 5.82 -1.97
C ASN A 158 8.78 6.75 -3.06
N THR A 159 9.29 6.19 -4.17
CA THR A 159 10.04 6.96 -5.19
C THR A 159 9.63 6.60 -6.61
N GLU A 160 9.64 5.32 -6.95
CA GLU A 160 9.31 4.83 -8.30
C GLU A 160 7.82 4.50 -8.40
N LEU A 161 7.22 4.86 -9.54
CA LEU A 161 5.83 4.56 -9.86
C LEU A 161 5.80 3.56 -11.01
N ILE A 162 5.21 2.38 -10.78
CA ILE A 162 5.07 1.31 -11.76
C ILE A 162 3.59 1.18 -12.13
N GLU A 163 3.27 1.42 -13.40
CA GLU A 163 1.92 1.24 -13.92
C GLU A 163 1.59 -0.25 -14.10
N LEU A 164 0.49 -0.69 -13.49
CA LEU A 164 -0.02 -2.06 -13.60
C LEU A 164 -1.06 -2.22 -14.70
N VAL A 165 -1.87 -1.19 -14.91
CA VAL A 165 -2.83 -1.14 -16.01
C VAL A 165 -3.07 0.31 -16.40
N LYS A 166 -3.23 0.51 -17.71
CA LYS A 166 -3.77 1.73 -18.29
C LYS A 166 -4.89 1.36 -19.25
N GLU A 167 -6.03 2.00 -19.07
CA GLU A 167 -7.30 1.65 -19.71
C GLU A 167 -7.64 0.17 -19.48
N HIS A 168 -7.38 -0.69 -20.46
CA HIS A 168 -7.57 -2.15 -20.36
C HIS A 168 -6.27 -2.91 -20.68
N GLU A 169 -5.14 -2.22 -20.80
CA GLU A 169 -3.83 -2.80 -21.10
C GLU A 169 -3.08 -3.12 -19.80
N TRP A 170 -3.14 -4.38 -19.38
CA TRP A 170 -2.45 -4.86 -18.18
C TRP A 170 -0.97 -5.13 -18.44
N ASN A 171 -0.14 -4.82 -17.45
CA ASN A 171 1.29 -5.05 -17.47
C ASN A 171 1.60 -6.53 -17.13
N PHE A 172 1.76 -7.35 -18.17
CA PHE A 172 2.15 -8.76 -18.07
C PHE A 172 3.67 -9.00 -18.06
N SER A 173 4.48 -7.97 -17.83
CA SER A 173 5.91 -8.17 -17.58
C SER A 173 6.11 -8.99 -16.30
N HIS A 174 7.28 -9.62 -16.15
CA HIS A 174 7.61 -10.35 -14.91
C HIS A 174 7.44 -9.46 -13.67
N THR A 175 7.90 -8.21 -13.74
CA THR A 175 7.71 -7.22 -12.67
C THR A 175 6.23 -6.94 -12.39
N GLY A 176 5.42 -6.71 -13.43
CA GLY A 176 3.98 -6.46 -13.29
C GLY A 176 3.24 -7.64 -12.64
N LEU A 177 3.53 -8.87 -13.09
CA LEU A 177 2.93 -10.08 -12.54
C LEU A 177 3.34 -10.33 -11.08
N THR A 178 4.61 -10.14 -10.74
CA THR A 178 5.11 -10.26 -9.36
C THR A 178 4.45 -9.23 -8.44
N LEU A 179 4.23 -8.00 -8.91
CA LEU A 179 3.51 -6.98 -8.14
C LEU A 179 2.04 -7.37 -7.94
N LEU A 180 1.35 -7.84 -8.97
CA LEU A 180 -0.05 -8.27 -8.87
C LEU A 180 -0.22 -9.43 -7.87
N ASP A 181 0.65 -10.43 -7.93
CA ASP A 181 0.62 -11.58 -7.02
C ASP A 181 0.79 -11.14 -5.55
N ASN A 182 1.78 -10.27 -5.28
CA ASN A 182 2.00 -9.73 -3.94
C ASN A 182 0.86 -8.81 -3.46
N LEU A 183 0.21 -8.07 -4.37
CA LEU A 183 -0.95 -7.26 -4.02
C LEU A 183 -2.18 -8.10 -3.67
N SER A 184 -2.32 -9.30 -4.23
CA SER A 184 -3.48 -10.17 -4.00
C SER A 184 -3.71 -10.41 -2.50
N GLY A 185 -2.65 -10.82 -1.78
CA GLY A 185 -2.72 -11.08 -0.33
C GLY A 185 -2.92 -9.83 0.54
N VAL A 186 -2.78 -8.64 -0.03
CA VAL A 186 -2.81 -7.35 0.70
C VAL A 186 -4.13 -6.62 0.45
N VAL A 187 -4.57 -6.55 -0.80
CA VAL A 187 -5.71 -5.72 -1.21
C VAL A 187 -7.03 -6.37 -0.82
N GLU A 188 -7.17 -7.69 -0.99
CA GLU A 188 -8.46 -8.35 -0.74
C GLU A 188 -8.97 -8.17 0.70
N PRO A 189 -8.17 -8.40 1.77
CA PRO A 189 -8.62 -8.17 3.14
C PRO A 189 -8.95 -6.70 3.44
N GLN A 190 -8.38 -5.76 2.67
CA GLN A 190 -8.45 -4.33 2.87
C GLN A 190 -9.54 -3.66 2.01
N LEU A 191 -10.06 -4.38 1.02
CA LEU A 191 -11.02 -3.88 0.05
C LEU A 191 -12.25 -3.19 0.68
N PRO A 192 -12.91 -3.73 1.72
CA PRO A 192 -14.03 -3.03 2.36
C PRO A 192 -13.63 -1.67 2.94
N TYR A 193 -12.40 -1.54 3.44
CA TYR A 193 -11.89 -0.27 3.95
C TYR A 193 -11.58 0.71 2.82
N MET A 194 -10.96 0.25 1.73
CA MET A 194 -10.68 1.05 0.54
C MET A 194 -11.98 1.59 -0.10
N VAL A 195 -13.01 0.75 -0.24
CA VAL A 195 -14.34 1.17 -0.73
C VAL A 195 -14.94 2.24 0.18
N ASN A 196 -14.84 2.09 1.51
CA ASN A 196 -15.31 3.09 2.47
C ASN A 196 -14.50 4.40 2.44
N LEU A 197 -13.21 4.35 2.09
CA LEU A 197 -12.40 5.55 1.88
C LEU A 197 -12.88 6.33 0.65
N ILE A 198 -13.38 5.64 -0.37
CA ILE A 198 -13.93 6.27 -1.57
C ILE A 198 -15.34 6.80 -1.31
N GLN A 199 -16.25 5.94 -0.84
CA GLN A 199 -17.69 6.25 -0.78
C GLN A 199 -18.11 7.04 0.46
N ALA A 200 -17.35 6.94 1.56
CA ALA A 200 -17.69 7.52 2.86
C ALA A 200 -16.48 8.20 3.52
N GLN A 201 -15.62 8.83 2.71
CA GLN A 201 -14.31 9.34 3.11
C GLN A 201 -14.30 10.10 4.45
N PRO A 202 -15.18 11.09 4.72
CA PRO A 202 -15.08 11.88 5.96
C PRO A 202 -15.30 11.03 7.22
N GLN A 203 -16.23 10.06 7.16
CA GLN A 203 -16.54 9.18 8.27
C GLN A 203 -15.43 8.14 8.47
N THR A 204 -14.90 7.59 7.37
CA THR A 204 -13.80 6.62 7.41
C THR A 204 -12.53 7.25 7.99
N LEU A 205 -12.15 8.45 7.54
CA LEU A 205 -11.01 9.20 8.08
C LEU A 205 -11.23 9.66 9.54
N ARG A 206 -12.47 9.91 9.95
CA ARG A 206 -12.79 10.19 11.35
C ARG A 206 -12.57 8.96 12.22
N ASN A 207 -13.03 7.79 11.77
CA ASN A 207 -12.85 6.53 12.49
C ASN A 207 -11.37 6.12 12.58
N GLN A 208 -10.62 6.27 11.49
CA GLN A 208 -9.16 6.10 11.49
C GLN A 208 -8.50 6.98 12.56
N ARG A 209 -8.82 8.29 12.59
CA ARG A 209 -8.29 9.21 13.61
C ARG A 209 -8.67 8.81 15.03
N LEU A 210 -9.89 8.32 15.26
CA LEU A 210 -10.31 7.82 16.57
C LEU A 210 -9.46 6.63 17.01
N HIS A 211 -9.23 5.65 16.13
CA HIS A 211 -8.39 4.49 16.42
C HIS A 211 -6.95 4.91 16.78
N ASN A 212 -6.34 5.73 15.94
CA ASN A 212 -4.97 6.24 16.18
C ASN A 212 -4.87 7.01 17.50
N THR A 213 -5.88 7.82 17.83
CA THR A 213 -5.93 8.56 19.10
C THR A 213 -6.04 7.64 20.32
N VAL A 214 -6.77 6.53 20.21
CA VAL A 214 -6.88 5.55 21.30
C VAL A 214 -5.55 4.86 21.54
N LEU A 215 -4.85 4.44 20.48
CA LEU A 215 -3.53 3.83 20.59
C LEU A 215 -2.51 4.81 21.16
N TYR A 216 -2.52 6.06 20.69
CA TYR A 216 -1.61 7.09 21.19
C TYR A 216 -1.86 7.43 22.67
N LYS A 217 -3.13 7.50 23.12
CA LYS A 217 -3.44 7.67 24.54
C LYS A 217 -2.91 6.51 25.39
N LEU A 218 -3.07 5.27 24.93
CA LEU A 218 -2.53 4.11 25.62
C LEU A 218 -1.01 4.19 25.75
N PHE A 219 -0.31 4.65 24.69
CA PHE A 219 1.11 4.93 24.73
C PHE A 219 1.46 5.99 25.79
N LEU A 220 0.79 7.15 25.77
CA LEU A 220 1.05 8.23 26.72
C LEU A 220 0.81 7.83 28.17
N ASP A 221 -0.30 7.15 28.46
CA ASP A 221 -0.64 6.68 29.79
C ASP A 221 0.48 5.78 30.35
N LYS A 222 1.03 4.91 29.50
CA LYS A 222 2.12 4.00 29.86
C LYS A 222 3.47 4.71 29.94
N LYS A 223 3.75 5.64 29.01
CA LYS A 223 4.98 6.44 29.04
C LYS A 223 5.08 7.30 30.30
N SER A 224 3.94 7.76 30.84
CA SER A 224 3.89 8.61 32.05
C SER A 224 4.30 7.91 33.36
N ILE A 225 4.32 6.57 33.37
CA ILE A 225 4.58 5.77 34.58
C ILE A 225 5.88 4.95 34.53
N VAL A 226 6.55 4.90 33.38
CA VAL A 226 7.83 4.21 33.20
C VAL A 226 8.99 5.19 33.24
N SER A 227 10.22 4.68 33.36
CA SER A 227 11.43 5.49 33.20
C SER A 227 11.46 6.15 31.82
N SER A 228 12.03 7.36 31.72
CA SER A 228 12.21 8.07 30.44
C SER A 228 12.94 7.21 29.40
N ASP A 229 13.86 6.37 29.86
CA ASP A 229 14.73 5.53 29.03
C ASP A 229 14.06 4.21 28.60
N THR A 230 12.85 3.93 29.10
CA THR A 230 12.06 2.77 28.67
C THR A 230 11.27 3.11 27.42
N ILE A 231 11.49 2.36 26.34
CA ILE A 231 10.76 2.53 25.08
C ILE A 231 9.42 1.78 25.20
N VAL A 232 8.32 2.48 24.96
CA VAL A 232 6.97 1.89 25.05
C VAL A 232 6.48 1.51 23.66
N PHE A 233 6.06 0.25 23.51
CA PHE A 233 5.47 -0.30 22.30
C PHE A 233 4.00 -0.66 22.51
N ILE A 234 3.16 -0.32 21.53
CA ILE A 234 1.78 -0.78 21.43
C ILE A 234 1.72 -1.89 20.41
N GLN A 235 1.30 -3.09 20.82
CA GLN A 235 1.08 -4.21 19.91
C GLN A 235 -0.23 -4.03 19.13
N VAL A 236 -0.15 -4.18 17.82
CA VAL A 236 -1.27 -4.16 16.87
C VAL A 236 -1.07 -5.33 15.90
N GLU A 237 -1.95 -6.32 15.96
CA GLU A 237 -1.76 -7.61 15.27
C GLU A 237 -0.36 -8.20 15.57
N ASP A 238 0.40 -8.54 14.53
CA ASP A 238 1.77 -9.06 14.61
C ASP A 238 2.84 -7.96 14.55
N SER A 239 2.44 -6.69 14.64
CA SER A 239 3.31 -5.52 14.57
C SER A 239 3.36 -4.73 15.88
N TYR A 240 4.43 -3.95 16.04
CA TYR A 240 4.67 -3.16 17.24
C TYR A 240 4.92 -1.71 16.88
N LEU A 241 4.13 -0.81 17.47
CA LEU A 241 4.16 0.62 17.19
C LEU A 241 4.75 1.38 18.38
N THR A 242 5.61 2.35 18.12
CA THR A 242 5.99 3.36 19.12
C THR A 242 5.91 4.76 18.52
N PHE A 243 5.86 5.81 19.35
CA PHE A 243 5.48 7.17 18.95
C PHE A 243 6.51 8.21 19.43
N ASP A 244 6.44 9.41 18.85
CA ASP A 244 7.20 10.59 19.28
C ASP A 244 8.72 10.32 19.35
N ASP A 245 9.40 10.76 20.42
CA ASP A 245 10.84 10.60 20.61
C ASP A 245 11.28 9.13 20.70
N ASP A 246 10.42 8.24 21.22
CA ASP A 246 10.69 6.79 21.24
C ASP A 246 10.79 6.24 19.80
N ALA A 247 9.97 6.75 18.87
CA ALA A 247 10.07 6.36 17.45
C ALA A 247 11.39 6.83 16.82
N ILE A 248 11.83 8.05 17.13
CA ILE A 248 13.12 8.59 16.65
C ILE A 248 14.29 7.79 17.21
N ASP A 249 14.22 7.41 18.48
CA ASP A 249 15.24 6.60 19.13
C ASP A 249 15.35 5.21 18.48
N VAL A 250 14.23 4.54 18.24
CA VAL A 250 14.24 3.22 17.62
C VAL A 250 14.92 3.24 16.25
N VAL A 251 14.59 4.18 15.37
CA VAL A 251 15.23 4.21 14.03
C VAL A 251 16.70 4.61 14.08
N THR A 252 17.12 5.30 15.15
CA THR A 252 18.53 5.58 15.42
C THR A 252 19.27 4.32 15.86
N PHE A 253 18.63 3.45 16.65
CA PHE A 253 19.21 2.20 17.13
C PHE A 253 19.16 1.07 16.09
N GLN A 254 18.14 1.05 15.24
CA GLN A 254 17.91 0.04 14.20
C GLN A 254 17.60 0.71 12.86
N LYS A 255 18.62 0.84 12.01
CA LYS A 255 18.55 1.57 10.73
C LYS A 255 17.54 1.01 9.71
N GLU A 256 17.11 -0.24 9.86
CA GLU A 256 16.14 -0.90 8.98
C GLU A 256 14.68 -0.60 9.38
N VAL A 257 14.46 -0.03 10.56
CA VAL A 257 13.13 0.38 11.01
C VAL A 257 12.79 1.72 10.36
N LEU A 258 11.54 1.84 9.93
CA LEU A 258 11.06 2.99 9.20
C LEU A 258 10.00 3.75 9.98
N LEU A 259 10.03 5.07 9.82
CA LEU A 259 9.05 5.99 10.37
C LEU A 259 7.84 6.11 9.44
N TYR A 260 6.69 6.21 10.05
CA TYR A 260 5.41 6.45 9.42
C TYR A 260 4.72 7.64 10.08
N GLU A 261 3.79 8.23 9.36
CA GLU A 261 2.89 9.26 9.84
C GLU A 261 1.48 8.69 9.96
N CYS A 262 0.84 8.97 11.10
CA CYS A 262 -0.55 8.65 11.34
C CYS A 262 -1.39 9.90 11.56
N SER A 263 -2.66 9.85 11.15
CA SER A 263 -3.62 10.91 11.43
C SER A 263 -4.32 10.66 12.77
N LEU A 264 -4.28 11.61 13.70
CA LEU A 264 -4.96 11.51 15.00
C LEU A 264 -5.61 12.84 15.43
N PHE A 265 -6.40 12.82 16.50
CA PHE A 265 -6.90 14.03 17.14
C PHE A 265 -5.88 14.59 18.12
N GLY A 266 -5.29 15.73 17.77
CA GLY A 266 -4.26 16.38 18.58
C GLY A 266 -3.15 16.97 17.73
N LEU A 267 -2.15 17.51 18.43
CA LEU A 267 -1.01 18.19 17.83
C LEU A 267 0.31 17.41 17.97
N ARG A 268 0.29 16.17 18.47
CA ARG A 268 1.47 15.29 18.70
C ARG A 268 1.16 13.85 18.33
N GLY A 269 2.13 12.94 18.39
CA GLY A 269 1.91 11.51 18.14
C GLY A 269 1.77 11.16 16.67
N ARG A 270 2.16 12.06 15.76
CA ARG A 270 2.02 11.80 14.32
C ARG A 270 3.09 10.85 13.83
N THR A 271 4.31 10.97 14.33
CA THR A 271 5.43 10.11 13.96
C THR A 271 5.37 8.79 14.71
N VAL A 272 5.46 7.69 13.97
CA VAL A 272 5.33 6.32 14.45
C VAL A 272 6.48 5.49 13.90
N ALA A 273 7.15 4.68 14.72
CA ALA A 273 8.01 3.61 14.22
C ALA A 273 7.23 2.29 14.26
N LEU A 274 7.34 1.50 13.20
CA LEU A 274 6.68 0.20 13.07
C LEU A 274 7.72 -0.91 12.99
N LEU A 275 7.61 -1.89 13.89
CA LEU A 275 8.54 -3.01 13.99
C LEU A 275 7.83 -4.33 13.79
N SER A 276 8.52 -5.24 13.10
CA SER A 276 8.20 -6.67 13.14
C SER A 276 8.59 -7.25 14.50
N ARG A 277 8.09 -8.45 14.79
CA ARG A 277 8.49 -9.21 15.98
C ARG A 277 10.01 -9.42 16.06
N LEU A 278 10.66 -9.74 14.93
CA LEU A 278 12.10 -9.96 14.91
C LEU A 278 12.88 -8.70 15.30
N GLN A 279 12.50 -7.54 14.76
CA GLN A 279 13.12 -6.26 15.07
C GLN A 279 12.94 -5.90 16.55
N LEU A 280 11.76 -6.15 17.12
CA LEU A 280 11.49 -5.93 18.54
C LEU A 280 12.38 -6.79 19.44
N GLU A 281 12.57 -8.07 19.13
CA GLU A 281 13.42 -8.96 19.93
C GLU A 281 14.89 -8.50 19.90
N ILE A 282 15.40 -8.12 18.72
CA ILE A 282 16.77 -7.56 18.60
C ILE A 282 16.94 -6.31 19.47
N LEU A 283 15.91 -5.45 19.52
CA LEU A 283 15.97 -4.23 20.32
C LEU A 283 15.92 -4.55 21.83
N ARG A 284 15.18 -5.59 22.21
CA ARG A 284 15.00 -6.02 23.61
C ARG A 284 16.30 -6.47 24.26
N ASP A 285 17.23 -7.00 23.47
CA ASP A 285 18.54 -7.45 23.95
C ASP A 285 19.42 -6.27 24.44
N THR A 286 19.13 -5.04 24.02
CA THR A 286 19.98 -3.88 24.25
C THR A 286 19.29 -2.73 24.97
N HIS A 287 17.96 -2.69 24.98
CA HIS A 287 17.18 -1.57 25.53
C HIS A 287 16.06 -2.05 26.45
N SER A 288 15.68 -1.21 27.41
CA SER A 288 14.54 -1.48 28.28
C SER A 288 13.23 -1.20 27.53
N LEU A 289 12.43 -2.25 27.31
CA LEU A 289 11.20 -2.17 26.53
C LEU A 289 9.97 -2.49 27.40
N LEU A 290 8.85 -1.80 27.13
CA LEU A 290 7.53 -2.18 27.62
C LEU A 290 6.60 -2.42 26.43
N VAL A 291 6.11 -3.64 26.26
CA VAL A 291 5.09 -3.97 25.26
C VAL A 291 3.71 -3.95 25.91
N VAL A 292 2.77 -3.27 25.26
CA VAL A 292 1.41 -3.06 25.75
C VAL A 292 0.45 -3.53 24.68
N ASN A 293 -0.44 -4.46 25.05
CA ASN A 293 -1.43 -4.95 24.12
C ASN A 293 -2.59 -3.96 24.00
N SER A 294 -3.00 -3.62 22.79
CA SER A 294 -4.26 -2.93 22.56
C SER A 294 -5.42 -3.83 22.98
N SER A 295 -6.36 -3.29 23.76
CA SER A 295 -7.59 -3.99 24.15
C SER A 295 -8.57 -4.18 22.99
N LYS A 296 -8.37 -3.43 21.89
CA LYS A 296 -9.15 -3.54 20.66
C LYS A 296 -8.28 -4.13 19.57
N ASP A 297 -8.82 -5.15 18.91
CA ASP A 297 -8.26 -5.70 17.69
C ASP A 297 -8.53 -4.70 16.55
N ILE A 298 -7.55 -3.86 16.27
CA ILE A 298 -7.60 -2.84 15.21
C ILE A 298 -6.60 -3.30 14.15
N PRO A 299 -7.07 -3.69 12.95
CA PRO A 299 -6.16 -4.07 11.89
C PRO A 299 -5.21 -2.95 11.49
N LEU A 300 -3.95 -3.28 11.20
CA LEU A 300 -2.89 -2.31 10.91
C LEU A 300 -3.27 -1.35 9.77
N TYR A 301 -3.90 -1.88 8.72
CA TYR A 301 -4.33 -1.09 7.56
C TYR A 301 -5.38 -0.02 7.89
N LYS A 302 -6.14 -0.17 8.99
CA LYS A 302 -7.12 0.83 9.44
C LYS A 302 -6.49 2.01 10.18
N LEU A 303 -5.17 2.01 10.39
CA LEU A 303 -4.45 3.15 10.96
C LEU A 303 -4.06 4.17 9.88
N GLY A 304 -4.03 3.74 8.61
CA GLY A 304 -3.66 4.55 7.45
C GLY A 304 -2.28 5.20 7.62
N LEU A 305 -1.30 4.40 8.04
CA LEU A 305 0.08 4.81 8.19
C LEU A 305 0.69 5.13 6.82
N GLN A 306 1.25 6.32 6.67
CA GLN A 306 1.95 6.74 5.46
C GLN A 306 3.43 6.82 5.75
N GLU A 307 4.30 6.45 4.82
CA GLU A 307 5.74 6.54 5.07
C GLU A 307 6.15 8.00 5.34
N SER A 308 6.92 8.22 6.41
CA SER A 308 7.33 9.56 6.81
C SER A 308 8.44 10.09 5.91
N PHE A 309 8.41 11.40 5.62
CA PHE A 309 9.53 12.07 4.96
C PHE A 309 10.82 12.06 5.79
N LEU A 310 10.74 11.69 7.08
CA LEU A 310 11.89 11.55 7.96
C LEU A 310 12.79 10.35 7.61
N ASN A 311 12.32 9.40 6.80
CA ASN A 311 13.13 8.25 6.35
C ASN A 311 14.17 8.59 5.28
N MET A 312 14.22 9.84 4.83
CA MET A 312 15.14 10.26 3.77
C MET A 312 16.60 10.08 4.21
N LYS A 313 17.43 9.50 3.32
CA LYS A 313 18.87 9.41 3.53
C LYS A 313 19.51 10.79 3.37
N PHE A 314 20.31 11.20 4.35
CA PHE A 314 21.07 12.46 4.30
C PHE A 314 22.47 12.22 3.75
N ASN A 315 23.03 13.24 3.09
CA ASN A 315 24.48 13.29 2.98
C ASN A 315 25.07 13.72 4.33
N TYR A 316 25.56 12.75 5.11
CA TYR A 316 26.15 12.99 6.44
C TYR A 316 27.43 13.81 6.41
N GLU A 317 28.02 14.06 5.24
CA GLU A 317 29.17 14.96 5.09
C GLU A 317 28.74 16.44 5.10
N LEU A 318 27.46 16.72 4.85
CA LEU A 318 26.91 18.07 4.90
C LEU A 318 26.34 18.34 6.30
N SER A 319 26.65 19.54 6.81
CA SER A 319 26.13 20.01 8.10
C SER A 319 25.62 21.44 7.95
N TYR A 320 24.42 21.67 8.46
CA TYR A 320 23.74 22.97 8.41
C TYR A 320 23.63 23.56 9.81
N SER A 321 23.91 24.86 9.92
CA SER A 321 23.68 25.64 11.14
C SER A 321 22.47 26.56 10.99
N ASP A 322 22.00 27.13 12.10
CA ASP A 322 20.93 28.13 12.13
C ASP A 322 19.64 27.71 11.39
N VAL A 323 19.38 26.40 11.38
CA VAL A 323 18.20 25.83 10.70
C VAL A 323 16.94 26.25 11.46
N VAL A 324 16.09 27.04 10.80
CA VAL A 324 14.84 27.52 11.39
C VAL A 324 13.69 27.45 10.38
N ILE A 325 12.51 27.14 10.91
CA ILE A 325 11.24 27.23 10.18
C ILE A 325 10.52 28.49 10.64
N ARG A 326 10.10 29.32 9.69
CA ARG A 326 9.40 30.59 9.95
C ARG A 326 8.08 30.63 9.18
N LYS A 327 7.05 31.20 9.82
CA LYS A 327 5.77 31.49 9.16
C LYS A 327 5.83 32.90 8.57
N GLN A 328 5.64 33.03 7.27
CA GLN A 328 5.57 34.30 6.57
C GLN A 328 4.22 34.98 6.78
N LYS A 329 4.15 36.29 6.48
CA LYS A 329 2.89 37.07 6.56
C LYS A 329 1.81 36.54 5.61
N SER A 330 2.19 35.90 4.50
CA SER A 330 1.29 35.20 3.58
C SER A 330 0.58 34.00 4.22
N GLY A 331 1.08 33.51 5.37
CA GLY A 331 0.60 32.31 6.03
C GLY A 331 1.39 31.05 5.67
N GLU A 332 2.26 31.13 4.67
CA GLU A 332 3.15 30.04 4.25
C GLU A 332 4.31 29.83 5.22
N TYR A 333 4.83 28.61 5.27
CA TYR A 333 6.01 28.27 6.04
C TYR A 333 7.23 28.16 5.13
N VAL A 334 8.37 28.69 5.60
CA VAL A 334 9.66 28.59 4.93
C VAL A 334 10.71 28.00 5.86
N ILE A 335 11.70 27.32 5.28
CA ILE A 335 12.93 26.92 5.95
C ILE A 335 14.06 27.86 5.52
N SER A 336 14.95 28.16 6.47
CA SER A 336 16.24 28.80 6.22
C SER A 336 17.32 28.08 7.01
N ALA A 337 18.54 28.05 6.47
CA ALA A 337 19.70 27.47 7.11
C ALA A 337 20.97 28.23 6.67
N SER A 338 22.08 27.90 7.31
CA SER A 338 23.42 28.35 6.92
C SER A 338 24.31 27.14 6.64
N TYR A 339 25.20 27.24 5.66
CA TYR A 339 26.24 26.25 5.38
C TYR A 339 27.61 26.96 5.44
N ASN A 340 28.55 26.45 6.26
CA ASN A 340 29.84 27.10 6.51
C ASN A 340 29.73 28.60 6.85
N SER A 341 28.75 28.96 7.68
CA SER A 341 28.41 30.34 8.07
C SER A 341 27.85 31.24 6.96
N TYR A 342 27.60 30.71 5.76
CA TYR A 342 26.92 31.44 4.69
C TYR A 342 25.42 31.15 4.70
N PRO A 343 24.55 32.18 4.70
CA PRO A 343 23.11 31.99 4.68
C PRO A 343 22.67 31.40 3.34
N LEU A 344 21.82 30.39 3.41
CA LEU A 344 21.19 29.75 2.25
C LEU A 344 19.86 30.43 1.90
N PRO A 345 19.41 30.36 0.63
CA PRO A 345 18.14 30.95 0.23
C PRO A 345 16.98 30.33 1.01
N GLU A 346 16.02 31.18 1.43
CA GLU A 346 14.77 30.69 2.02
C GLU A 346 14.00 29.86 1.00
N SER A 347 13.44 28.73 1.43
CA SER A 347 12.66 27.84 0.58
C SER A 347 11.30 27.52 1.21
N PRO A 348 10.20 27.52 0.44
CA PRO A 348 8.89 27.14 0.95
C PRO A 348 8.85 25.67 1.37
N ILE A 349 8.16 25.39 2.47
CA ILE A 349 7.88 24.04 2.94
C ILE A 349 6.37 23.80 3.03
N HIS A 350 5.97 22.54 3.06
CA HIS A 350 4.56 22.18 3.14
C HIS A 350 3.93 22.69 4.45
N ASN A 351 2.79 23.37 4.35
CA ASN A 351 2.12 24.01 5.49
C ASN A 351 1.73 23.03 6.60
N THR A 352 1.42 21.78 6.27
CA THR A 352 1.10 20.76 7.29
C THR A 352 2.32 20.42 8.14
N ILE A 353 3.52 20.37 7.55
CA ILE A 353 4.77 20.08 8.26
C ILE A 353 5.16 21.30 9.11
N GLY A 354 5.16 22.50 8.53
CA GLY A 354 5.48 23.72 9.26
C GLY A 354 4.52 23.99 10.43
N GLY A 355 3.22 23.78 10.19
CA GLY A 355 2.20 23.87 11.24
C GLY A 355 2.41 22.85 12.35
N TYR A 356 2.69 21.58 12.03
CA TYR A 356 2.98 20.55 13.02
C TYR A 356 4.25 20.87 13.82
N PHE A 357 5.35 21.20 13.14
CA PHE A 357 6.62 21.59 13.75
C PHE A 357 6.46 22.70 14.80
N CYS A 358 5.69 23.75 14.48
CA CYS A 358 5.45 24.85 15.41
C CYS A 358 4.68 24.46 16.68
N THR A 359 3.96 23.32 16.66
CA THR A 359 3.25 22.80 17.83
C THR A 359 4.08 21.85 18.70
N LEU A 360 5.22 21.39 18.18
CA LEU A 360 6.13 20.50 18.91
C LEU A 360 6.95 21.29 19.95
N PRO A 361 7.23 20.71 21.13
CA PRO A 361 8.16 21.27 22.11
C PRO A 361 9.60 21.11 21.62
N SER A 362 10.58 21.51 22.41
CA SER A 362 11.95 21.04 22.21
C SER A 362 12.02 19.53 22.50
N CYS A 363 12.06 18.71 21.45
CA CYS A 363 12.11 17.25 21.50
C CYS A 363 12.91 16.67 20.32
N LYS A 364 13.20 15.37 20.35
CA LYS A 364 14.00 14.70 19.29
C LYS A 364 13.27 14.72 17.95
N GLU A 365 11.96 14.51 17.95
CA GLU A 365 11.13 14.60 16.74
C GLU A 365 11.25 15.97 16.07
N ARG A 366 11.20 17.05 16.86
CA ARG A 366 11.35 18.42 16.36
C ARG A 366 12.72 18.64 15.70
N SER A 367 13.78 18.12 16.31
CA SER A 367 15.15 18.18 15.76
C SER A 367 15.28 17.35 14.48
N ALA A 368 14.69 16.16 14.44
CA ALA A 368 14.67 15.30 13.26
C ALA A 368 13.99 16.00 12.07
N ILE A 369 12.84 16.63 12.28
CA ILE A 369 12.13 17.40 11.24
C ILE A 369 13.01 18.51 10.66
N LEU A 370 13.71 19.29 11.50
CA LEU A 370 14.60 20.36 11.02
C LEU A 370 15.74 19.80 10.17
N SER A 371 16.40 18.75 10.67
CA SER A 371 17.49 18.09 9.97
C SER A 371 17.03 17.57 8.61
N SER A 372 15.94 16.79 8.59
CA SER A 372 15.38 16.22 7.35
C SER A 372 15.01 17.30 6.33
N LEU A 373 14.38 18.39 6.77
CA LEU A 373 14.00 19.46 5.85
C LEU A 373 15.20 20.23 5.32
N ALA A 374 16.22 20.49 6.14
CA ALA A 374 17.44 21.16 5.69
C ALA A 374 18.14 20.33 4.60
N HIS A 375 18.37 19.05 4.87
CA HIS A 375 18.99 18.14 3.91
C HIS A 375 18.17 18.01 2.63
N ARG A 376 16.84 17.84 2.74
CA ARG A 376 15.96 17.74 1.57
C ARG A 376 15.99 18.98 0.70
N THR A 377 16.16 20.15 1.32
CA THR A 377 16.10 21.44 0.61
C THR A 377 17.44 21.79 -0.01
N TYR A 378 18.55 21.50 0.66
CA TYR A 378 19.84 22.09 0.34
C TYR A 378 20.92 21.10 -0.13
N ASP A 379 20.77 19.79 0.09
CA ASP A 379 21.85 18.83 -0.25
C ASP A 379 22.19 18.90 -1.74
N THR A 380 21.20 18.87 -2.63
CA THR A 380 21.44 18.98 -4.08
C THR A 380 22.04 20.32 -4.47
N LEU A 381 21.60 21.41 -3.84
CA LEU A 381 22.15 22.75 -4.09
C LEU A 381 23.64 22.79 -3.77
N ILE A 382 24.03 22.27 -2.60
CA ILE A 382 25.41 22.29 -2.13
C ILE A 382 26.28 21.31 -2.91
N SER A 383 25.84 20.08 -3.13
CA SER A 383 26.58 19.09 -3.93
C SER A 383 26.87 19.59 -5.35
N SER A 384 25.91 20.28 -5.99
CA SER A 384 26.11 20.83 -7.33
C SER A 384 27.21 21.90 -7.42
N VAL A 385 27.47 22.62 -6.32
CA VAL A 385 28.58 23.60 -6.26
C VAL A 385 29.93 22.89 -6.29
N PHE A 386 30.05 21.73 -5.65
CA PHE A 386 31.29 20.96 -5.62
C PHE A 386 31.56 20.18 -6.91
N ASP A 387 30.52 19.66 -7.57
CA ASP A 387 30.65 18.94 -8.85
C ASP A 387 31.00 19.88 -10.02
N SER A 388 30.76 21.19 -9.89
CA SER A 388 31.09 22.20 -10.91
C SER A 388 32.56 22.67 -10.88
N SER A 389 33.41 22.04 -10.07
CA SER A 389 34.81 22.43 -9.83
C SER A 389 35.86 21.59 -10.56
N GLU A 390 35.45 20.66 -11.44
CA GLU A 390 36.33 19.97 -12.41
C GLU A 390 36.22 20.62 -13.80
#